data_AF-A0A3E3DT62-F1
#
_entry.id   AF-A0A3E3DT62-F1
#
_cell.length_a   1.000
_cell.length_b   1.000
_cell.length_c   1.000
_cell.angle_alpha   90.00
_cell.angle_beta   90.00
_cell.angle_gamma   90.00
#
_symmetry.space_group_name_H-M   'P 1'
#
loop_
_entity.id
_entity.type
_entity.pdbx_description
1 polymer ?
#
loop_
_entity_poly.entity_id
_entity_poly.type
_entity_poly.pdbx_seq_one_letter_code
_entity_poly.pdbx_strand_id
1 'polypeptide(L)'
;MDITDFQLIEKYMLECMQDSAHDKEHIYRVLYVALDIAEQERHVDYDVLIAACLLHDIGRQEQFENPSLCHAVAGAERARKFLLEKGFPEKFADKVSSCIKAHRFRSSNPPVKTEEKILFDSDKIDATGTLGIARTIFYKGQTGEPLYSRNSMGEVSDGSEDTTPSFFQEYKYKLEGLYSKFYTERGKEIALQRQHTAVSFYENMLQEAASSYHSGMKHLSEKLK
;
A
#
# COMPACT_ATOMS: atom_id res chain seq x y z
N MET A 1 6.63 -1.35 26.02
CA MET A 1 7.83 -1.18 25.19
C MET A 1 8.47 0.12 25.64
N ASP A 2 9.77 0.13 25.93
CA ASP A 2 10.47 1.38 26.23
C ASP A 2 11.15 1.97 24.97
N ILE A 3 11.87 3.08 25.13
CA ILE A 3 12.54 3.73 24.01
C ILE A 3 13.70 2.89 23.43
N THR A 4 14.32 2.04 24.25
CA THR A 4 15.40 1.14 23.82
C THR A 4 14.83 0.03 22.94
N ASP A 5 13.70 -0.56 23.32
CA ASP A 5 12.98 -1.53 22.49
C ASP A 5 12.54 -0.90 21.15
N PHE A 6 11.98 0.31 21.19
CA PHE A 6 11.58 1.04 19.96
C PHE A 6 12.78 1.24 19.03
N GLN A 7 13.89 1.77 19.55
CA GLN A 7 15.11 2.00 18.76
C GLN A 7 15.70 0.71 18.20
N LEU A 8 15.60 -0.39 18.93
CA LEU A 8 16.04 -1.71 18.47
C LEU A 8 15.22 -2.19 17.27
N ILE A 9 13.89 -2.08 17.35
CA ILE A 9 12.98 -2.49 16.28
C ILE A 9 13.11 -1.55 15.07
N GLU A 10 13.17 -0.24 15.31
CA GLU A 10 13.37 0.78 14.27
C GLU A 10 14.69 0.56 13.52
N LYS A 11 15.79 0.30 14.24
CA LYS A 11 17.08 0.00 13.61
C LYS A 11 16.97 -1.21 12.68
N TYR A 12 16.30 -2.27 13.12
CA TYR A 12 16.11 -3.45 12.29
C TYR A 12 15.24 -3.16 11.06
N MET A 13 14.18 -2.37 11.21
CA MET A 13 13.38 -1.86 10.08
C MET A 13 14.27 -1.12 9.09
N LEU A 14 15.10 -0.17 9.55
CA LEU A 14 15.98 0.63 8.69
C LEU A 14 16.99 -0.22 7.92
N GLU A 15 17.52 -1.30 8.53
CA GLU A 15 18.41 -2.26 7.86
C GLU A 15 17.70 -3.06 6.75
N CYS A 16 16.37 -3.21 6.84
CA CYS A 16 15.56 -3.95 5.87
C CYS A 16 15.03 -3.08 4.71
N MET A 17 14.86 -1.77 4.90
CA MET A 17 14.25 -0.88 3.91
C MET A 17 15.24 -0.46 2.81
N GLN A 18 15.35 -1.28 1.75
CA GLN A 18 16.22 -1.02 0.59
C GLN A 18 15.47 -0.55 -0.66
N ASP A 19 14.13 -0.51 -0.63
CA ASP A 19 13.27 -0.05 -1.73
C ASP A 19 12.83 1.41 -1.51
N SER A 20 12.80 2.19 -2.58
CA SER A 20 12.33 3.59 -2.57
C SER A 20 10.81 3.71 -2.57
N ALA A 21 10.06 2.70 -3.05
CA ALA A 21 8.60 2.71 -2.98
C ALA A 21 8.09 2.32 -1.59
N HIS A 22 8.79 1.43 -0.88
CA HIS A 22 8.47 1.02 0.49
C HIS A 22 9.59 1.46 1.43
N ASP A 23 9.90 2.75 1.38
CA ASP A 23 10.98 3.33 2.17
C ASP A 23 10.58 3.54 3.63
N LYS A 24 11.56 3.93 4.46
CA LYS A 24 11.32 4.27 5.86
C LYS A 24 10.24 5.35 6.03
N GLU A 25 10.11 6.27 5.07
CA GLU A 25 9.13 7.36 5.15
C GLU A 25 7.70 6.82 4.97
N HIS A 26 7.50 5.80 4.14
CA HIS A 26 6.25 5.03 4.12
C HIS A 26 5.94 4.42 5.50
N ILE A 27 6.91 3.72 6.09
CA ILE A 27 6.73 3.10 7.41
C ILE A 27 6.34 4.13 8.48
N TYR A 28 6.99 5.30 8.51
CA TYR A 28 6.67 6.36 9.46
C TYR A 28 5.27 6.96 9.22
N ARG A 29 4.88 7.21 7.96
CA ARG A 29 3.52 7.69 7.66
C ARG A 29 2.46 6.69 8.12
N VAL A 30 2.69 5.40 7.88
CA VAL A 30 1.81 4.31 8.36
C VAL A 30 1.74 4.31 9.89
N LEU A 31 2.88 4.41 10.58
CA LEU A 31 2.93 4.47 12.04
C LEU A 31 2.16 5.68 12.58
N TYR A 32 2.38 6.88 12.05
CA TYR A 32 1.73 8.10 12.56
C TYR A 32 0.23 8.12 12.29
N VAL A 33 -0.21 7.59 11.15
CA VAL A 33 -1.64 7.39 10.89
C VAL A 33 -2.23 6.31 11.81
N ALA A 34 -1.50 5.23 12.08
CA ALA A 34 -1.94 4.21 13.03
C ALA A 34 -2.14 4.78 14.43
N LEU A 35 -1.27 5.69 14.87
CA LEU A 35 -1.41 6.38 16.14
C LEU A 35 -2.64 7.32 16.16
N ASP A 36 -2.92 8.09 15.10
CA ASP A 36 -4.15 8.90 14.99
C ASP A 36 -5.41 8.01 15.08
N ILE A 37 -5.45 6.89 14.35
CA ILE A 37 -6.58 5.95 14.41
C ILE A 37 -6.70 5.37 15.83
N ALA A 38 -5.59 4.96 16.46
CA ALA A 38 -5.59 4.35 17.78
C ALA A 38 -6.19 5.23 18.88
N GLU A 39 -6.07 6.56 18.78
CA GLU A 39 -6.66 7.50 19.75
C GLU A 39 -8.20 7.43 19.80
N GLN A 40 -8.84 6.91 18.75
CA GLN A 40 -10.30 6.73 18.70
C GLN A 40 -10.76 5.30 18.98
N GLU A 41 -9.83 4.37 19.16
CA GLU A 41 -10.11 2.96 19.38
C GLU A 41 -9.95 2.59 20.86
N ARG A 42 -10.69 1.57 21.32
CA ARG A 42 -10.61 1.11 22.72
C ARG A 42 -9.70 -0.11 22.84
N HIS A 43 -8.99 -0.19 23.97
CA HIS A 43 -8.17 -1.35 24.36
C HIS A 43 -7.02 -1.68 23.38
N VAL A 44 -6.42 -0.66 22.77
CA VAL A 44 -5.27 -0.83 21.87
C VAL A 44 -4.00 -1.19 22.66
N ASP A 45 -3.34 -2.26 22.24
CA ASP A 45 -1.99 -2.62 22.67
C ASP A 45 -0.97 -1.84 21.82
N TYR A 46 -0.61 -0.63 22.27
CA TYR A 46 0.28 0.28 21.53
C TYR A 46 1.66 -0.33 21.25
N ASP A 47 2.19 -1.16 22.16
CA ASP A 47 3.48 -1.83 21.94
C ASP A 47 3.42 -2.73 20.71
N VAL A 48 2.35 -3.53 20.60
CA VAL A 48 2.11 -4.43 19.47
C VAL A 48 1.88 -3.61 18.20
N LEU A 49 1.05 -2.57 18.27
CA LEU A 49 0.72 -1.75 17.12
C LEU A 49 1.96 -1.06 16.54
N ILE A 50 2.78 -0.43 17.39
CA ILE A 50 4.00 0.27 16.96
C ILE A 50 4.98 -0.71 16.34
N ALA A 51 5.26 -1.84 17.00
CA ALA A 51 6.16 -2.86 16.48
C ALA A 51 5.66 -3.45 15.15
N ALA A 52 4.34 -3.69 15.03
CA ALA A 52 3.75 -4.18 13.79
C ALA A 52 3.84 -3.16 12.66
N CYS A 53 3.60 -1.87 12.91
CA CYS A 53 3.78 -0.82 11.92
C CYS A 53 5.22 -0.75 11.40
N LEU A 54 6.21 -0.76 12.32
CA LEU A 54 7.62 -0.73 11.95
C LEU A 54 8.05 -1.94 11.11
N LEU A 55 7.45 -3.11 11.34
CA LEU A 55 7.91 -4.37 10.77
C LEU A 55 7.04 -4.88 9.60
N HIS A 56 5.92 -4.24 9.25
CA HIS A 56 4.94 -4.84 8.35
C HIS A 56 5.45 -5.17 6.94
N ASP A 57 6.39 -4.37 6.42
CA ASP A 57 6.89 -4.50 5.05
C ASP A 57 8.33 -5.03 4.95
N ILE A 58 8.90 -5.57 6.04
CA ILE A 58 10.27 -6.15 6.03
C ILE A 58 10.40 -7.42 5.18
N GLY A 59 9.29 -8.02 4.75
CA GLY A 59 9.23 -9.19 3.88
C GLY A 59 9.22 -8.87 2.37
N ARG A 60 9.37 -7.59 1.99
CA ARG A 60 9.31 -7.15 0.59
C ARG A 60 10.48 -7.66 -0.23
N GLN A 61 11.68 -7.70 0.34
CA GLN A 61 12.88 -8.19 -0.35
C GLN A 61 12.69 -9.64 -0.83
N GLU A 62 12.12 -10.49 0.03
CA GLU A 62 11.80 -11.88 -0.28
C GLU A 62 10.78 -12.00 -1.41
N GLN A 63 9.78 -11.11 -1.46
CA GLN A 63 8.82 -11.04 -2.57
C GLN A 63 9.48 -10.54 -3.87
N PHE A 64 10.44 -9.62 -3.81
CA PHE A 64 11.19 -9.19 -4.99
C PHE A 64 12.06 -10.32 -5.55
N GLU A 65 12.74 -11.08 -4.69
CA GLU A 65 13.55 -12.23 -5.09
C GLU A 65 12.71 -13.40 -5.58
N ASN A 66 11.53 -13.59 -4.99
CA ASN A 66 10.56 -14.61 -5.41
C ASN A 66 9.13 -14.05 -5.43
N PRO A 67 8.63 -13.60 -6.60
CA PRO A 67 7.29 -13.02 -6.74
C PRO A 67 6.11 -13.93 -6.35
N SER A 68 6.34 -15.23 -6.19
CA SER A 68 5.31 -16.16 -5.69
C SER A 68 5.08 -16.02 -4.17
N LEU A 69 6.02 -15.41 -3.44
CA LEU A 69 5.90 -15.20 -2.01
C LEU A 69 5.01 -13.99 -1.69
N CYS A 70 4.24 -14.15 -0.61
CA CYS A 70 3.48 -13.05 -0.03
C CYS A 70 4.35 -12.34 1.00
N HIS A 71 4.68 -11.06 0.74
CA HIS A 71 5.50 -10.25 1.63
C HIS A 71 4.94 -10.16 3.07
N ALA A 72 3.61 -10.13 3.22
CA ALA A 72 2.97 -10.12 4.53
C ALA A 72 3.17 -11.43 5.31
N VAL A 73 3.27 -12.58 4.62
CA VAL A 73 3.55 -13.87 5.28
C VAL A 73 5.03 -13.96 5.65
N ALA A 74 5.92 -13.67 4.68
CA ALA A 74 7.36 -13.67 4.92
C ALA A 74 7.76 -12.65 6.01
N GLY A 75 7.20 -11.44 5.96
CA GLY A 75 7.42 -10.39 6.95
C GLY A 75 6.92 -10.77 8.33
N ALA A 76 5.77 -11.44 8.43
CA ALA A 76 5.23 -11.93 9.70
C ALA A 76 6.13 -12.99 10.35
N GLU A 77 6.68 -13.92 9.55
CA GLU A 77 7.61 -14.95 10.02
C GLU A 77 8.95 -14.33 10.47
N ARG A 78 9.46 -13.40 9.67
CA ARG A 78 10.72 -12.69 9.93
C ARG A 78 10.63 -11.80 11.18
N ALA A 79 9.54 -11.05 11.33
CA ALA A 79 9.27 -10.22 12.50
C ALA A 79 9.19 -11.06 13.77
N ARG A 80 8.44 -12.19 13.73
CA ARG A 80 8.34 -13.11 14.86
C ARG A 80 9.71 -13.64 15.26
N LYS A 81 10.49 -14.13 14.30
CA LYS A 81 11.84 -14.66 14.53
C LYS A 81 12.74 -13.60 15.17
N PHE A 82 12.80 -12.40 14.57
CA PHE A 82 13.59 -11.29 15.08
C PHE A 82 13.23 -10.95 16.53
N LEU A 83 11.94 -10.79 16.85
CA LEU A 83 11.49 -10.45 18.19
C LEU A 83 11.86 -11.53 19.22
N LEU A 84 11.68 -12.80 18.88
CA LEU A 84 12.10 -13.91 19.77
C LEU A 84 13.61 -13.92 20.00
N GLU A 85 14.42 -13.72 18.95
CA GLU A 85 15.89 -13.64 19.04
C GLU A 85 16.37 -12.46 19.88
N LYS A 86 15.59 -11.37 19.95
CA LYS A 86 15.87 -10.22 20.82
C LYS A 86 15.31 -10.35 22.23
N GLY A 87 14.67 -11.49 22.57
CA GLY A 87 14.20 -11.78 23.92
C GLY A 87 12.82 -11.24 24.25
N PHE A 88 12.05 -10.77 23.26
CA PHE A 88 10.66 -10.37 23.49
C PHE A 88 9.78 -11.59 23.83
N PRO A 89 8.71 -11.41 24.64
CA PRO A 89 7.81 -12.50 24.98
C PRO A 89 7.14 -13.11 23.74
N GLU A 90 6.96 -14.44 23.74
CA GLU A 90 6.34 -15.16 22.60
C GLU A 90 4.96 -14.62 22.26
N LYS A 91 4.13 -14.34 23.27
CA LYS A 91 2.80 -13.76 23.09
C LYS A 91 2.84 -12.39 22.38
N PHE A 92 3.87 -11.58 22.62
CA PHE A 92 4.04 -10.30 21.95
C PHE A 92 4.45 -10.53 20.48
N ALA A 93 5.45 -11.37 20.24
CA ALA A 93 5.91 -11.70 18.90
C ALA A 93 4.78 -12.31 18.03
N ASP A 94 3.95 -13.18 18.59
CA ASP A 94 2.80 -13.78 17.92
C ASP A 94 1.74 -12.74 17.55
N LYS A 95 1.45 -11.78 18.44
CA LYS A 95 0.50 -10.70 18.15
C LYS A 95 1.01 -9.78 17.02
N VAL A 96 2.29 -9.39 17.07
CA VAL A 96 2.92 -8.58 16.02
C VAL A 96 2.87 -9.32 14.69
N SER A 97 3.27 -10.60 14.68
CA SER A 97 3.20 -11.47 13.49
C SER A 97 1.78 -11.56 12.90
N SER A 98 0.76 -11.69 13.76
CA SER A 98 -0.66 -11.70 13.37
C SER A 98 -1.07 -10.41 12.65
N CYS A 99 -0.69 -9.24 13.18
CA CYS A 99 -0.92 -7.93 12.57
C CYS A 99 -0.30 -7.85 11.17
N ILE A 100 0.97 -8.21 11.07
CA ILE A 100 1.71 -8.18 9.79
C ILE A 100 1.08 -9.16 8.80
N LYS A 101 0.65 -10.35 9.21
CA LYS A 101 0.03 -11.30 8.28
C LYS A 101 -1.31 -10.81 7.71
N ALA A 102 -2.04 -10.00 8.48
CA ALA A 102 -3.38 -9.52 8.12
C ALA A 102 -3.39 -8.19 7.32
N HIS A 103 -2.28 -7.46 7.21
CA HIS A 103 -2.30 -6.10 6.64
C HIS A 103 -2.49 -6.05 5.11
N ARG A 104 -2.32 -7.16 4.37
CA ARG A 104 -2.35 -7.14 2.89
C ARG A 104 -3.77 -7.07 2.32
N PHE A 105 -3.98 -6.18 1.35
CA PHE A 105 -5.28 -6.03 0.65
C PHE A 105 -5.74 -7.30 -0.09
N ARG A 106 -4.83 -7.94 -0.83
CA ARG A 106 -5.12 -9.13 -1.66
C ARG A 106 -5.01 -10.44 -0.84
N SER A 107 -5.49 -10.45 0.40
CA SER A 107 -5.35 -11.58 1.34
C SER A 107 -6.67 -12.27 1.62
N SER A 108 -6.64 -13.59 1.84
CA SER A 108 -7.77 -14.36 2.39
C SER A 108 -7.84 -14.30 3.92
N ASN A 109 -6.92 -13.59 4.56
CA ASN A 109 -6.84 -13.42 6.01
C ASN A 109 -7.18 -11.96 6.39
N PRO A 110 -8.47 -11.59 6.46
CA PRO A 110 -8.88 -10.24 6.82
C PRO A 110 -8.54 -9.92 8.28
N PRO A 111 -8.25 -8.65 8.61
CA PRO A 111 -8.09 -8.19 9.99
C PRO A 111 -9.29 -8.49 10.88
N VAL A 112 -9.04 -9.07 12.05
CA VAL A 112 -10.09 -9.37 13.05
C VAL A 112 -9.87 -8.56 14.33
N LYS A 113 -8.63 -8.50 14.81
CA LYS A 113 -8.25 -7.81 16.05
C LYS A 113 -8.09 -6.31 15.83
N THR A 114 -8.16 -5.54 16.92
CA THR A 114 -8.05 -4.07 16.88
C THR A 114 -6.76 -3.62 16.21
N GLU A 115 -5.61 -4.13 16.63
CA GLU A 115 -4.31 -3.73 16.07
C GLU A 115 -4.14 -4.16 14.60
N GLU A 116 -4.71 -5.31 14.22
CA GLU A 116 -4.72 -5.78 12.83
C GLU A 116 -5.50 -4.82 11.92
N LYS A 117 -6.66 -4.33 12.41
CA LYS A 117 -7.51 -3.38 11.68
C LYS A 117 -6.85 -2.02 11.56
N ILE A 118 -6.25 -1.52 12.65
CA ILE A 118 -5.56 -0.23 12.66
C ILE A 118 -4.38 -0.27 11.68
N LEU A 119 -3.53 -1.31 11.74
CA LEU A 119 -2.40 -1.45 10.82
C LEU A 119 -2.86 -1.57 9.36
N PHE A 120 -3.91 -2.36 9.10
CA PHE A 120 -4.45 -2.48 7.75
C PHE A 120 -4.90 -1.11 7.23
N ASP A 121 -5.71 -0.39 8.00
CA ASP A 121 -6.26 0.90 7.61
C ASP A 121 -5.16 1.95 7.42
N SER A 122 -4.20 2.04 8.34
CA SER A 122 -3.11 3.03 8.23
C SER A 122 -2.22 2.79 7.01
N ASP A 123 -1.93 1.53 6.66
CA ASP A 123 -1.24 1.17 5.43
C ASP A 123 -2.08 1.51 4.18
N LYS A 124 -3.39 1.21 4.18
CA LYS A 124 -4.27 1.57 3.05
C LYS A 124 -4.43 3.07 2.87
N ILE A 125 -4.43 3.86 3.94
CA ILE A 125 -4.45 5.31 3.86
C ILE A 125 -3.26 5.85 3.08
N ASP A 126 -2.07 5.24 3.19
CA ASP A 126 -0.90 5.66 2.42
C ASP A 126 -1.00 5.33 0.92
N ALA A 127 -1.98 4.51 0.53
CA ALA A 127 -2.37 4.24 -0.86
C ALA A 127 -3.57 5.10 -1.34
N THR A 128 -4.06 6.04 -0.53
CA THR A 128 -5.15 6.96 -0.91
C THR A 128 -4.65 8.35 -1.29
N GLY A 129 -5.46 9.07 -2.07
CA GLY A 129 -5.19 10.47 -2.42
C GLY A 129 -4.02 10.64 -3.37
N THR A 130 -3.52 11.88 -3.48
CA THR A 130 -2.42 12.23 -4.39
C THR A 130 -1.15 11.45 -4.09
N LEU A 131 -0.80 11.30 -2.81
CA LEU A 131 0.39 10.57 -2.41
C LEU A 131 0.28 9.08 -2.77
N GLY A 132 -0.88 8.46 -2.50
CA GLY A 132 -1.13 7.07 -2.85
C GLY A 132 -1.06 6.80 -4.36
N ILE A 133 -1.58 7.73 -5.18
CA ILE A 133 -1.43 7.64 -6.63
C ILE A 133 0.03 7.77 -7.04
N ALA A 134 0.76 8.78 -6.54
CA ALA A 134 2.16 8.99 -6.87
C ALA A 134 3.01 7.76 -6.52
N ARG A 135 2.78 7.16 -5.35
CA ARG A 135 3.44 5.93 -4.91
C ARG A 135 3.12 4.74 -5.81
N THR A 136 1.86 4.61 -6.24
CA THR A 136 1.45 3.53 -7.15
C THR A 136 2.12 3.67 -8.51
N ILE A 137 2.16 4.88 -9.08
CA ILE A 137 2.84 5.16 -10.35
C ILE A 137 4.35 4.90 -10.20
N PHE A 138 4.96 5.35 -9.11
CA PHE A 138 6.37 5.15 -8.84
C PHE A 138 6.74 3.65 -8.78
N TYR A 139 5.99 2.86 -8.01
CA TYR A 139 6.17 1.41 -7.93
C TYR A 139 6.00 0.72 -9.30
N LYS A 140 4.94 1.07 -10.04
CA LYS A 140 4.70 0.52 -11.38
C LYS A 140 5.82 0.89 -12.36
N GLY A 141 6.36 2.10 -12.26
CA GLY A 141 7.52 2.53 -13.02
C GLY A 141 8.76 1.67 -12.72
N GLN A 142 9.02 1.34 -11.46
CA GLN A 142 10.11 0.43 -11.08
C GLN A 142 9.92 -0.99 -11.65
N THR A 143 8.67 -1.47 -11.72
CA THR A 143 8.35 -2.79 -12.29
C THR A 143 8.21 -2.78 -13.83
N GLY A 144 8.44 -1.64 -14.49
CA GLY A 144 8.33 -1.50 -15.94
C GLY A 144 6.91 -1.57 -16.48
N GLU A 145 5.90 -1.35 -15.64
CA GLU A 145 4.49 -1.33 -16.04
C GLU A 145 4.10 0.04 -16.62
N PRO A 146 3.31 0.07 -17.70
CA PRO A 146 2.88 1.32 -18.32
C PRO A 146 1.81 2.05 -17.49
N LEU A 147 1.59 3.33 -17.79
CA LEU A 147 0.50 4.10 -17.18
C LEU A 147 -0.87 3.55 -17.57
N TYR A 148 -1.04 3.15 -18.83
CA TYR A 148 -2.30 2.61 -19.37
C TYR A 148 -2.02 1.65 -20.52
N SER A 149 -3.06 0.92 -20.93
CA SER A 149 -3.06 0.09 -22.12
C SER A 149 -4.01 0.65 -23.19
N ARG A 150 -4.12 0.00 -24.35
CA ARG A 150 -5.10 0.35 -25.38
C ARG A 150 -6.08 -0.80 -25.58
N ASN A 151 -7.33 -0.46 -25.85
CA ASN A 151 -8.38 -1.43 -26.14
C ASN A 151 -8.20 -2.04 -27.55
N SER A 152 -9.07 -3.00 -27.90
CA SER A 152 -9.08 -3.67 -29.21
C SER A 152 -9.31 -2.73 -30.40
N MET A 153 -9.89 -1.54 -30.16
CA MET A 153 -10.10 -0.49 -31.16
C MET A 153 -8.89 0.46 -31.27
N GLY A 154 -7.85 0.26 -30.47
CA GLY A 154 -6.63 1.08 -30.47
C GLY A 154 -6.77 2.40 -29.70
N GLU A 155 -7.84 2.56 -28.92
CA GLU A 155 -8.08 3.73 -28.08
C GLU A 155 -7.44 3.54 -26.70
N VAL A 156 -7.17 4.63 -26.00
CA VAL A 156 -6.69 4.58 -24.60
C VAL A 156 -7.75 3.88 -23.75
N SER A 157 -7.37 2.79 -23.09
CA SER A 157 -8.26 2.09 -22.15
C SER A 157 -8.36 2.87 -20.85
N ASP A 158 -9.52 2.81 -20.18
CA ASP A 158 -9.72 3.37 -18.85
C ASP A 158 -9.22 2.41 -17.74
N GLY A 159 -8.85 1.17 -18.10
CA GLY A 159 -8.37 0.14 -17.19
C GLY A 159 -9.43 -0.81 -16.64
N SER A 160 -10.73 -0.55 -16.87
CA SER A 160 -11.83 -1.31 -16.25
C SER A 160 -11.91 -2.76 -16.75
N GLU A 161 -11.58 -2.99 -18.02
CA GLU A 161 -11.61 -4.31 -18.68
C GLU A 161 -10.19 -4.85 -18.98
N ASP A 162 -9.16 -4.18 -18.47
CA ASP A 162 -7.78 -4.51 -18.78
C ASP A 162 -7.32 -5.77 -18.04
N THR A 163 -6.77 -6.72 -18.80
CA THR A 163 -6.03 -7.86 -18.24
C THR A 163 -4.53 -7.59 -18.13
N THR A 164 -4.01 -6.63 -18.89
CA THR A 164 -2.60 -6.25 -18.87
C THR A 164 -2.34 -5.29 -17.72
N PRO A 165 -1.32 -5.52 -16.87
CA PRO A 165 -0.96 -4.61 -15.78
C PRO A 165 -0.64 -3.21 -16.29
N SER A 166 -1.28 -2.22 -15.69
CA SER A 166 -1.00 -0.80 -15.90
C SER A 166 -1.42 0.00 -14.65
N PHE A 167 -1.08 1.29 -14.59
CA PHE A 167 -1.60 2.16 -13.52
C PHE A 167 -3.13 2.27 -13.58
N PHE A 168 -3.72 2.48 -14.77
CA PHE A 168 -5.18 2.59 -14.92
C PHE A 168 -5.90 1.30 -14.53
N GLN A 169 -5.35 0.14 -14.90
CA GLN A 169 -5.88 -1.15 -14.50
C GLN A 169 -5.87 -1.32 -12.97
N GLU A 170 -4.77 -0.97 -12.28
CA GLU A 170 -4.69 -1.02 -10.81
C GLU A 170 -5.63 -0.02 -10.15
N TYR A 171 -5.80 1.15 -10.76
CA TYR A 171 -6.72 2.16 -10.27
C TYR A 171 -8.14 1.59 -10.24
N LYS A 172 -8.63 1.06 -11.37
CA LYS A 172 -9.96 0.47 -11.48
C LYS A 172 -10.13 -0.79 -10.65
N TYR A 173 -9.14 -1.67 -10.66
CA TYR A 173 -9.19 -2.93 -9.93
C TYR A 173 -9.17 -2.74 -8.40
N LYS A 174 -8.42 -1.77 -7.88
CA LYS A 174 -8.14 -1.63 -6.45
C LYS A 174 -8.37 -0.23 -5.90
N LEU A 175 -7.71 0.79 -6.45
CA LEU A 175 -7.63 2.10 -5.80
C LEU A 175 -8.99 2.79 -5.73
N GLU A 176 -9.80 2.68 -6.78
CA GLU A 176 -11.15 3.26 -6.85
C GLU A 176 -12.06 2.69 -5.75
N GLY A 177 -12.01 1.37 -5.54
CA GLY A 177 -12.81 0.68 -4.53
C GLY A 177 -12.27 0.76 -3.10
N LEU A 178 -11.02 1.18 -2.91
CA LEU A 178 -10.31 1.14 -1.63
C LEU A 178 -11.04 1.92 -0.52
N TYR A 179 -11.66 3.05 -0.88
CA TYR A 179 -12.37 3.96 0.01
C TYR A 179 -13.57 3.33 0.76
N SER A 180 -14.02 2.15 0.31
CA SER A 180 -15.12 1.38 0.93
C SER A 180 -14.65 0.23 1.83
N LYS A 181 -13.33 0.05 2.01
CA LYS A 181 -12.73 -1.16 2.61
C LYS A 181 -11.99 -0.92 3.94
N PHE A 182 -12.23 0.22 4.57
CA PHE A 182 -11.65 0.57 5.88
C PHE A 182 -12.43 -0.10 7.02
N TYR A 183 -11.71 -0.54 8.06
CA TYR A 183 -12.26 -1.25 9.22
C TYR A 183 -12.58 -0.35 10.41
N THR A 184 -11.92 0.79 10.52
CA THR A 184 -12.06 1.79 11.58
C THR A 184 -12.79 3.01 11.04
N GLU A 185 -13.60 3.65 11.88
CA GLU A 185 -14.32 4.87 11.47
C GLU A 185 -13.33 6.00 11.18
N ARG A 186 -12.28 6.16 12.03
CA ARG A 186 -11.24 7.15 11.81
C ARG A 186 -10.48 6.93 10.50
N GLY A 187 -10.13 5.68 10.20
CA GLY A 187 -9.43 5.37 8.96
C GLY A 187 -10.26 5.69 7.71
N LYS A 188 -11.56 5.37 7.78
CA LYS A 188 -12.53 5.72 6.73
C LYS A 188 -12.67 7.24 6.56
N GLU A 189 -12.76 8.01 7.63
CA GLU A 189 -12.82 9.48 7.57
C GLU A 189 -11.62 10.07 6.81
N ILE A 190 -10.40 9.66 7.20
CA ILE A 190 -9.16 10.14 6.57
C ILE A 190 -9.12 9.78 5.09
N ALA A 191 -9.51 8.55 4.75
CA ALA A 191 -9.56 8.10 3.37
C ALA A 191 -10.56 8.92 2.54
N LEU A 192 -11.78 9.12 3.03
CA LEU A 192 -12.82 9.87 2.31
C LEU A 192 -12.42 11.33 2.03
N GLN A 193 -11.69 11.97 2.95
CA GLN A 193 -11.14 13.32 2.72
C GLN A 193 -10.18 13.38 1.52
N ARG A 194 -9.55 12.25 1.16
CA ARG A 194 -8.56 12.15 0.08
C ARG A 194 -9.15 11.65 -1.24
N GLN A 195 -10.39 11.17 -1.23
CA GLN A 195 -10.99 10.47 -2.38
C GLN A 195 -11.15 11.37 -3.60
N HIS A 196 -11.73 12.56 -3.41
CA HIS A 196 -12.00 13.49 -4.50
C HIS A 196 -10.74 13.77 -5.34
N THR A 197 -9.62 14.08 -4.68
CA THR A 197 -8.36 14.38 -5.38
C THR A 197 -7.81 13.17 -6.14
N ALA A 198 -8.00 11.96 -5.62
CA ALA A 198 -7.58 10.74 -6.33
C ALA A 198 -8.42 10.48 -7.58
N VAL A 199 -9.74 10.71 -7.50
CA VAL A 199 -10.65 10.65 -8.65
C VAL A 199 -10.25 11.67 -9.71
N SER A 200 -10.11 12.94 -9.34
CA SER A 200 -9.74 13.99 -10.28
C SER A 200 -8.38 13.73 -10.95
N PHE A 201 -7.40 13.20 -10.22
CA PHE A 201 -6.09 12.88 -10.79
C PHE A 201 -6.19 11.81 -11.88
N TYR A 202 -6.91 10.71 -11.62
CA TYR A 202 -7.12 9.65 -12.60
C TYR A 202 -7.91 10.15 -13.82
N GLU A 203 -9.02 10.86 -13.59
CA GLU A 203 -9.86 11.38 -14.68
C GLU A 203 -9.09 12.35 -15.59
N ASN A 204 -8.30 13.25 -15.00
CA ASN A 204 -7.45 14.16 -15.77
C ASN A 204 -6.40 13.41 -16.60
N MET A 205 -5.71 12.43 -16.02
CA MET A 205 -4.74 11.61 -16.77
C MET A 205 -5.40 10.87 -17.94
N LEU A 206 -6.58 10.29 -17.73
CA LEU A 206 -7.31 9.59 -18.77
C LEU A 206 -7.69 10.55 -19.90
N GLN A 207 -8.23 11.72 -19.55
CA GLN A 207 -8.61 12.75 -20.52
C GLN A 207 -7.41 13.27 -21.33
N GLU A 208 -6.27 13.54 -20.67
CA GLU A 208 -5.04 14.01 -21.30
C GLU A 208 -4.47 12.97 -22.28
N ALA A 209 -4.45 11.69 -21.87
CA ALA A 209 -3.98 10.59 -22.72
C ALA A 209 -4.92 10.37 -23.92
N ALA A 210 -6.23 10.29 -23.69
CA ALA A 210 -7.22 10.04 -24.73
C ALA A 210 -7.27 11.18 -25.77
N SER A 211 -7.26 12.43 -25.31
CA SER A 211 -7.29 13.60 -26.20
C SER A 211 -6.04 13.69 -27.09
N SER A 212 -4.86 13.38 -26.54
CA SER A 212 -3.60 13.35 -27.27
C SER A 212 -3.61 12.26 -28.36
N TYR A 213 -4.14 11.08 -28.06
CA TYR A 213 -4.26 10.00 -29.04
C TYR A 213 -5.23 10.35 -30.17
N HIS A 214 -6.44 10.81 -29.82
CA HIS A 214 -7.47 11.09 -30.81
C HIS A 214 -7.05 12.22 -31.77
N SER A 215 -6.60 13.36 -31.22
CA SER A 215 -6.15 14.50 -32.03
C SER A 215 -4.87 14.18 -32.79
N GLY A 216 -3.91 13.50 -32.15
CA GLY A 216 -2.63 13.12 -32.75
C GLY A 216 -2.80 12.19 -33.96
N MET A 217 -3.65 11.17 -33.86
CA MET A 217 -3.91 10.24 -34.97
C MET A 217 -4.54 10.95 -36.18
N LYS A 218 -5.47 11.89 -35.93
CA LYS A 218 -6.07 12.71 -36.97
C LYS A 218 -5.02 13.58 -37.67
N HIS A 219 -4.24 14.35 -36.91
CA HIS A 219 -3.19 15.21 -37.46
C HIS A 219 -2.13 14.41 -38.22
N LEU A 220 -1.70 13.28 -37.68
CA LEU A 220 -0.72 12.42 -38.34
C LEU A 220 -1.24 11.89 -39.69
N SER A 221 -2.50 11.44 -39.73
CA SER A 221 -3.15 10.97 -40.95
C SER A 221 -3.30 12.07 -42.02
N GLU A 222 -3.46 13.33 -41.61
CA GLU A 222 -3.51 14.48 -42.51
C GLU A 222 -2.14 14.85 -43.07
N LYS A 223 -1.04 14.64 -42.32
CA LYS A 223 0.33 14.96 -42.73
C LYS A 223 1.01 13.89 -43.58
N LEU A 224 0.57 12.63 -43.45
CA LEU A 224 1.11 11.50 -44.20
C LEU A 224 0.40 11.25 -45.54
N LYS A 225 -0.60 12.07 -45.89
CA LYS A 225 -1.20 12.14 -47.23
C LYS A 225 -0.38 13.04 -48.13
#